data_AF-A0A4E0Q8H1-F1
#
_entry.id   AF-A0A4E0Q8H1-F1
#
_cell.length_a   1.000
_cell.length_b   1.000
_cell.length_c   1.000
_cell.angle_alpha   90.00
_cell.angle_beta   90.00
_cell.angle_gamma   90.00
#
_symmetry.space_group_name_H-M   'P 1'
#
loop_
_entity.id
_entity.type
_entity.pdbx_description
1 polymer ?
#
loop_
_entity_poly.entity_id
_entity_poly.type
_entity_poly.pdbx_seq_one_letter_code
_entity_poly.pdbx_strand_id
1 'polypeptide(L)'
;MVALAALIAIIPPPTKNMAVTIDSVCLNSASPNPGNTVIIDSTTANSPFAIDVELSVTDPDGYPVRDANVVLRGLGGVATSVTDDTGYCKLTTSNTTSGDEISLGANQNEGSMDLTISADGFYDYEKTNAVRIVRTT
;
A
#
# COMPACT_ATOMS: atom_id res chain seq x y z
N MET A 1 -28.92 -37.78 16.38
CA MET A 1 -27.52 -37.41 16.07
C MET A 1 -27.53 -36.43 14.92
N VAL A 2 -26.73 -35.38 15.05
CA VAL A 2 -26.62 -34.18 14.21
C VAL A 2 -25.92 -34.49 12.88
N ALA A 3 -26.31 -33.80 11.81
CA ALA A 3 -25.43 -33.52 10.69
C ALA A 3 -25.45 -32.01 10.43
N LEU A 4 -24.58 -31.29 11.13
CA LEU A 4 -24.28 -29.89 10.87
C LEU A 4 -23.21 -29.91 9.78
N ALA A 5 -23.57 -29.60 8.55
CA ALA A 5 -22.62 -29.48 7.45
C ALA A 5 -21.70 -28.29 7.75
N ALA A 6 -20.41 -28.56 7.91
CA ALA A 6 -19.40 -27.53 7.94
C ALA A 6 -19.33 -26.88 6.55
N LEU A 7 -19.74 -25.62 6.44
CA LEU A 7 -19.41 -24.77 5.30
C LEU A 7 -17.90 -24.54 5.39
N ILE A 8 -17.11 -25.42 4.78
CA ILE A 8 -15.69 -25.16 4.56
C ILE A 8 -15.65 -23.97 3.63
N ALA A 9 -15.17 -22.82 4.11
CA ALA A 9 -14.81 -21.71 3.25
C ALA A 9 -13.73 -22.22 2.28
N ILE A 10 -14.16 -22.62 1.09
CA ILE A 10 -13.25 -22.92 -0.01
C ILE A 10 -12.76 -21.57 -0.48
N ILE A 11 -11.55 -21.19 -0.07
CA ILE A 11 -10.84 -20.07 -0.68
C ILE A 11 -10.75 -20.40 -2.17
N PRO A 12 -11.40 -19.61 -3.05
CA PRO A 12 -11.34 -19.85 -4.48
C PRO A 12 -9.87 -19.83 -4.92
N PRO A 13 -9.41 -20.81 -5.71
CA PRO A 13 -8.06 -20.75 -6.25
C PRO A 13 -7.88 -19.45 -7.06
N PRO A 14 -6.67 -18.90 -7.14
CA PRO A 14 -6.42 -17.69 -7.90
C PRO A 14 -6.70 -17.96 -9.39
N THR A 15 -7.59 -17.16 -9.98
CA THR A 15 -8.09 -17.37 -11.35
C THR A 15 -7.93 -16.16 -12.25
N LYS A 16 -7.70 -14.97 -11.68
CA LYS A 16 -7.60 -13.71 -12.43
C LYS A 16 -6.45 -12.84 -11.93
N ASN A 17 -5.91 -12.01 -12.81
CA ASN A 17 -4.92 -10.99 -12.47
C ASN A 17 -5.61 -9.75 -11.90
N MET A 18 -4.93 -9.00 -11.04
CA MET A 18 -5.39 -7.68 -10.59
C MET A 18 -4.75 -6.56 -11.41
N ALA A 19 -5.49 -5.47 -11.61
CA ALA A 19 -5.02 -4.19 -12.12
C ALA A 19 -5.00 -3.18 -10.96
N VAL A 20 -3.80 -2.68 -10.63
CA VAL A 20 -3.56 -1.81 -9.48
C VAL A 20 -3.05 -0.45 -9.96
N THR A 21 -3.69 0.61 -9.49
CA THR A 21 -3.30 2.00 -9.75
C THR A 21 -3.02 2.71 -8.44
N ILE A 22 -1.87 3.39 -8.35
CA ILE A 22 -1.60 4.32 -7.25
C ILE A 22 -2.15 5.67 -7.69
N ASP A 23 -3.20 6.12 -7.02
CA ASP A 23 -3.94 7.31 -7.40
C ASP A 23 -3.21 8.57 -6.93
N SER A 24 -2.79 8.56 -5.66
CA SER A 24 -2.10 9.69 -5.04
C SER A 24 -1.18 9.25 -3.91
N VAL A 25 -0.18 10.08 -3.63
CA VAL A 25 0.70 9.95 -2.47
C VAL A 25 0.97 11.32 -1.85
N CYS A 26 1.13 11.37 -0.53
CA CYS A 26 1.58 12.59 0.15
C CYS A 26 2.28 12.29 1.47
N LEU A 27 2.97 13.29 2.02
CA LEU A 27 3.30 13.29 3.44
C LEU A 27 2.02 13.23 4.26
N ASN A 28 2.05 12.53 5.39
CA ASN A 28 0.89 12.45 6.27
C ASN A 28 0.44 13.87 6.67
N SER A 29 -0.86 14.16 6.57
CA SER A 29 -1.47 15.48 6.78
C SER A 29 -1.15 16.56 5.71
N ALA A 30 -0.48 16.21 4.62
CA ALA A 30 -0.30 17.10 3.46
C ALA A 30 -1.34 16.81 2.37
N SER A 31 -1.46 17.74 1.41
CA SER A 31 -2.34 17.55 0.25
C SER A 31 -1.86 16.38 -0.62
N PRO A 32 -2.75 15.47 -1.03
CA PRO A 32 -2.44 14.39 -1.97
C PRO A 32 -1.84 14.92 -3.27
N ASN A 33 -0.75 14.31 -3.73
CA ASN A 33 -0.16 14.57 -5.03
C ASN A 33 -0.42 13.38 -5.96
N PRO A 34 -1.00 13.57 -7.16
CA PRO A 34 -1.21 12.47 -8.09
C PRO A 34 0.10 11.75 -8.45
N GLY A 35 0.00 10.43 -8.62
CA GLY A 35 1.11 9.57 -8.95
C GLY A 35 1.73 8.89 -7.71
N ASN A 36 2.97 8.44 -7.85
CA ASN A 36 3.60 7.54 -6.88
C ASN A 36 4.90 8.09 -6.25
N THR A 37 5.13 9.39 -6.36
CA THR A 37 6.35 10.04 -5.84
C THR A 37 6.02 11.03 -4.73
N VAL A 38 6.58 10.79 -3.55
CA VAL A 38 6.53 11.72 -2.41
C VAL A 38 7.80 12.57 -2.43
N ILE A 39 7.62 13.88 -2.53
CA ILE A 39 8.70 14.86 -2.49
C ILE A 39 8.77 15.42 -1.07
N ILE A 40 9.93 15.31 -0.43
CA ILE A 40 10.14 15.76 0.95
C ILE A 40 11.30 16.74 1.02
N ASP A 41 11.21 17.73 1.92
CA ASP A 41 12.31 18.65 2.17
C ASP A 41 13.43 18.01 3.01
N SER A 42 14.59 18.67 3.04
CA SER A 42 15.74 18.21 3.80
C SER A 42 15.48 18.13 5.30
N THR A 43 14.59 18.98 5.85
CA THR A 43 14.25 18.98 7.28
C THR A 43 13.48 17.72 7.65
N THR A 44 12.45 17.39 6.88
CA THR A 44 11.62 16.19 7.03
C THR A 44 12.45 14.94 6.81
N ALA A 45 13.33 14.95 5.81
CA ALA A 45 14.18 13.80 5.50
C ALA A 45 15.26 13.49 6.55
N ASN A 46 15.51 14.40 7.51
CA ASN A 46 16.45 14.20 8.61
C ASN A 46 15.82 13.56 9.85
N SER A 47 14.49 13.37 9.86
CA SER A 47 13.75 12.72 10.94
C SER A 47 12.85 11.63 10.38
N PRO A 48 12.39 10.67 11.21
CA PRO A 48 11.36 9.74 10.79
C PRO A 48 10.07 10.48 10.43
N PHE A 49 9.36 10.01 9.41
CA PHE A 49 8.12 10.61 8.92
C PHE A 49 7.12 9.56 8.46
N ALA A 50 5.89 10.00 8.19
CA ALA A 50 4.81 9.19 7.69
C ALA A 50 4.32 9.69 6.33
N ILE A 51 3.80 8.78 5.52
CA ILE A 51 3.17 9.07 4.24
C ILE A 51 1.78 8.46 4.20
N ASP A 52 0.93 9.06 3.37
CA ASP A 52 -0.33 8.51 2.94
C ASP A 52 -0.21 8.07 1.47
N VAL A 53 -0.75 6.89 1.16
CA VAL A 53 -0.79 6.34 -0.20
C VAL A 53 -2.22 5.90 -0.47
N GLU A 54 -2.79 6.41 -1.55
CA GLU A 54 -4.13 6.10 -2.01
C GLU A 54 -4.03 5.27 -3.29
N LEU A 55 -4.76 4.16 -3.33
CA LEU A 55 -4.73 3.25 -4.48
C LEU A 55 -6.09 2.61 -4.73
N SER A 56 -6.28 2.21 -5.98
CA SER A 56 -7.46 1.53 -6.47
C SER A 56 -7.08 0.20 -7.11
N VAL A 57 -7.82 -0.84 -6.77
CA VAL A 57 -7.63 -2.22 -7.26
C VAL A 57 -8.87 -2.65 -8.02
N THR A 58 -8.65 -3.07 -9.26
CA THR A 58 -9.70 -3.53 -10.18
C THR A 58 -9.32 -4.86 -10.81
N ASP A 59 -10.29 -5.61 -11.30
CA ASP A 59 -10.07 -6.77 -12.15
C ASP A 59 -9.82 -6.30 -13.61
N PRO A 60 -9.39 -7.20 -14.53
CA PRO A 60 -9.14 -6.84 -15.92
C PRO A 60 -10.40 -6.41 -16.68
N ASP A 61 -11.58 -6.74 -16.13
CA ASP A 61 -12.89 -6.40 -16.68
C ASP A 61 -13.38 -5.02 -16.15
N GLY A 62 -12.62 -4.39 -15.25
CA GLY A 62 -12.90 -3.07 -14.67
C GLY A 62 -13.77 -3.09 -13.41
N TYR A 63 -14.05 -4.26 -12.84
CA TYR A 63 -14.78 -4.38 -11.57
C TYR A 63 -13.85 -4.16 -10.37
N PRO A 64 -14.32 -3.50 -9.30
CA PRO A 64 -13.51 -3.29 -8.11
C PRO A 64 -13.22 -4.61 -7.37
N VAL A 65 -11.98 -4.79 -6.92
CA VAL A 65 -11.59 -5.92 -6.07
C VAL A 65 -11.76 -5.51 -4.61
N ARG A 66 -12.70 -6.16 -3.94
CA ARG A 66 -13.05 -5.89 -2.53
C ARG A 66 -12.28 -6.80 -1.59
N ASP A 67 -12.12 -6.34 -0.35
CA ASP A 67 -11.50 -7.10 0.73
C ASP A 67 -10.07 -7.58 0.39
N ALA A 68 -9.39 -6.89 -0.53
CA ALA A 68 -8.01 -7.19 -0.88
C ALA A 68 -7.10 -6.66 0.23
N ASN A 69 -6.23 -7.52 0.75
CA ASN A 69 -5.23 -7.14 1.71
C ASN A 69 -4.06 -6.44 1.01
N VAL A 70 -3.80 -5.21 1.41
CA VAL A 70 -2.80 -4.33 0.79
C VAL A 70 -1.69 -4.09 1.79
N VAL A 71 -0.45 -4.34 1.38
CA VAL A 71 0.75 -4.19 2.22
C VAL A 71 1.78 -3.34 1.48
N LEU A 72 2.17 -2.22 2.06
CA LEU A 72 3.25 -1.36 1.59
C LEU A 72 4.41 -1.41 2.58
N ARG A 73 5.62 -1.72 2.12
CA ARG A 73 6.80 -1.79 2.98
C ARG A 73 8.04 -1.20 2.32
N GLY A 74 8.87 -0.54 3.10
CA GLY A 74 10.19 -0.05 2.66
C GLY A 74 10.70 1.06 3.56
N LEU A 75 12.00 1.34 3.51
CA LEU A 75 12.62 2.46 4.25
C LEU A 75 12.34 2.45 5.78
N GLY A 76 12.15 1.27 6.36
CA GLY A 76 11.76 1.08 7.77
C GLY A 76 10.25 1.19 8.02
N GLY A 77 9.50 1.77 7.09
CA GLY A 77 8.06 1.96 7.20
C GLY A 77 7.25 0.76 6.70
N VAL A 78 6.14 0.50 7.40
CA VAL A 78 5.11 -0.47 6.97
C VAL A 78 3.71 0.17 7.10
N ALA A 79 2.87 -0.07 6.11
CA ALA A 79 1.45 0.23 6.17
C ALA A 79 0.66 -0.96 5.62
N THR A 80 -0.46 -1.26 6.26
CA THR A 80 -1.40 -2.28 5.79
C THR A 80 -2.81 -1.75 5.84
N SER A 81 -3.64 -2.13 4.88
CA SER A 81 -5.04 -1.76 4.82
C SER A 81 -5.78 -2.73 3.91
N VAL A 82 -7.10 -2.57 3.81
CA VAL A 82 -7.99 -3.46 3.05
C VAL A 82 -8.81 -2.61 2.07
N THR A 83 -8.99 -3.09 0.84
CA THR A 83 -9.83 -2.39 -0.14
C THR A 83 -11.31 -2.43 0.24
N ASP A 84 -11.98 -1.31 0.03
CA ASP A 84 -13.41 -1.17 0.29
C ASP A 84 -14.28 -1.71 -0.86
N ASP A 85 -15.59 -1.47 -0.77
CA ASP A 85 -16.59 -1.87 -1.76
C ASP A 85 -16.35 -1.30 -3.18
N THR A 86 -15.55 -0.25 -3.29
CA THR A 86 -15.17 0.42 -4.53
C THR A 86 -13.78 0.02 -5.02
N GLY A 87 -13.11 -0.90 -4.32
CA GLY A 87 -11.75 -1.33 -4.62
C GLY A 87 -10.69 -0.31 -4.21
N TYR A 88 -11.10 0.72 -3.46
CA TYR A 88 -10.23 1.80 -3.00
C TYR A 88 -9.63 1.46 -1.64
N CYS A 89 -8.39 1.91 -1.43
CA CYS A 89 -7.69 1.75 -0.17
C CYS A 89 -6.78 2.95 0.09
N LYS A 90 -6.82 3.45 1.33
CA LYS A 90 -5.82 4.38 1.87
C LYS A 90 -4.90 3.64 2.83
N LEU A 91 -3.61 3.72 2.58
CA LEU A 91 -2.53 3.26 3.44
C LEU A 91 -1.90 4.47 4.12
N THR A 92 -1.73 4.41 5.43
CA THR A 92 -1.01 5.43 6.21
C THR A 92 0.10 4.73 6.97
N THR A 93 1.35 5.12 6.74
CA THR A 93 2.47 4.61 7.54
C THR A 93 2.47 5.25 8.92
N SER A 94 3.09 4.57 9.89
CA SER A 94 3.11 5.04 11.27
C SER A 94 3.87 6.37 11.40
N ASN A 95 3.30 7.30 12.17
CA ASN A 95 3.95 8.52 12.63
C ASN A 95 4.36 8.43 14.11
N THR A 96 4.15 7.27 14.74
CA THR A 96 4.45 7.07 16.16
C THR A 96 5.83 6.50 16.31
N THR A 97 6.61 7.03 17.25
CA THR A 97 7.96 6.58 17.65
C THR A 97 7.94 5.16 18.19
N SER A 98 7.78 4.20 17.29
CA SER A 98 7.66 2.76 17.55
C SER A 98 8.65 1.95 16.71
N GLY A 99 9.38 2.59 15.78
CA GLY A 99 10.40 1.95 14.95
C GLY A 99 9.91 1.52 13.57
N ASP A 100 8.64 1.79 13.24
CA ASP A 100 7.99 1.41 11.98
C ASP A 100 7.68 2.63 11.09
N GLU A 101 8.36 3.75 11.35
CA GLU A 101 8.27 4.96 10.56
C GLU A 101 9.19 4.92 9.34
N ILE A 102 8.88 5.74 8.35
CA ILE A 102 9.76 5.89 7.19
C ILE A 102 10.97 6.72 7.61
N SER A 103 12.17 6.25 7.26
CA SER A 103 13.41 7.00 7.43
C SER A 103 14.31 6.87 6.20
N LEU A 104 14.94 7.98 5.82
CA LEU A 104 16.02 7.99 4.83
C LEU A 104 17.35 8.05 5.57
N GLY A 105 18.37 7.35 5.04
CA GLY A 105 19.73 7.51 5.52
C GLY A 105 20.23 8.96 5.42
N ALA A 106 21.20 9.33 6.26
CA ALA A 106 21.73 10.70 6.33
C ALA A 106 22.17 11.26 4.95
N ASN A 107 22.70 10.39 4.08
CA ASN A 107 23.16 10.75 2.72
C ASN A 107 22.29 10.12 1.61
N GLN A 108 21.08 9.66 1.95
CA GLN A 108 20.17 9.06 0.99
C GLN A 108 19.23 10.13 0.43
N ASN A 109 19.34 10.39 -0.87
CA ASN A 109 18.51 11.38 -1.57
C ASN A 109 17.21 10.77 -2.14
N GLU A 110 17.15 9.46 -2.27
CA GLU A 110 15.97 8.76 -2.73
C GLU A 110 15.81 7.40 -2.04
N GLY A 111 14.55 7.00 -1.87
CA GLY A 111 14.15 5.72 -1.35
C GLY A 111 12.93 5.18 -2.08
N SER A 112 12.66 3.89 -1.92
CA SER A 112 11.50 3.26 -2.52
C SER A 112 10.83 2.29 -1.55
N MET A 113 9.54 2.06 -1.80
CA MET A 113 8.72 1.10 -1.06
C MET A 113 8.06 0.14 -2.05
N ASP A 114 7.96 -1.11 -1.64
CA ASP A 114 7.37 -2.20 -2.39
C ASP A 114 5.91 -2.40 -1.95
N LEU A 115 5.05 -2.74 -2.92
CA LEU A 115 3.63 -2.96 -2.72
C LEU A 115 3.30 -4.43 -3.03
N THR A 116 2.61 -5.07 -2.09
CA THR A 116 2.05 -6.41 -2.24
C THR A 116 0.56 -6.35 -1.97
N ILE A 117 -0.24 -6.99 -2.82
CA ILE A 117 -1.69 -7.08 -2.66
C ILE A 117 -2.12 -8.54 -2.85
N SER A 118 -2.92 -9.05 -1.93
CA SER A 118 -3.49 -10.39 -2.01
C SER A 118 -5.00 -10.33 -1.83
N ALA A 119 -5.74 -11.11 -2.62
CA ALA A 119 -7.20 -11.18 -2.57
C ALA A 119 -7.68 -12.58 -2.96
N ASP A 120 -8.78 -13.02 -2.35
CA ASP A 120 -9.36 -14.34 -2.64
C ASP A 120 -9.81 -14.43 -4.11
N GLY A 121 -9.42 -15.50 -4.79
CA GLY A 121 -9.73 -15.71 -6.21
C GLY A 121 -8.84 -14.95 -7.20
N PHE A 122 -7.86 -14.16 -6.74
CA PHE A 122 -6.89 -13.44 -7.56
C PHE A 122 -5.45 -13.89 -7.32
N TYR A 123 -4.61 -13.79 -8.34
CA TYR A 123 -3.16 -13.95 -8.16
C TYR A 123 -2.61 -12.79 -7.33
N ASP A 124 -1.68 -13.09 -6.43
CA ASP A 124 -0.95 -12.06 -5.67
C ASP A 124 -0.30 -11.07 -6.62
N TYR A 125 -0.47 -9.79 -6.30
CA TYR A 125 0.12 -8.68 -7.02
C TYR A 125 1.34 -8.18 -6.26
N GLU A 126 2.49 -8.12 -6.92
CA GLU A 126 3.71 -7.55 -6.36
C GLU A 126 4.25 -6.48 -7.31
N LYS A 127 4.58 -5.32 -6.74
CA LYS A 127 5.24 -4.23 -7.46
C LYS A 127 6.41 -3.72 -6.64
N THR A 128 7.61 -3.95 -7.16
CA THR A 128 8.83 -3.37 -6.60
C THR A 128 8.93 -1.91 -6.96
N ASN A 129 9.47 -1.09 -6.06
CA ASN A 129 9.58 0.36 -6.21
C ASN A 129 8.24 1.03 -6.56
N ALA A 130 7.16 0.56 -5.94
CA ALA A 130 5.80 1.04 -6.18
C ALA A 130 5.65 2.52 -5.84
N VAL A 131 6.20 2.94 -4.70
CA VAL A 131 6.24 4.34 -4.23
C VAL A 131 7.69 4.79 -4.14
N ARG A 132 8.00 5.97 -4.65
CA ARG A 132 9.32 6.60 -4.52
C ARG A 132 9.25 7.80 -3.58
N ILE A 133 10.31 7.97 -2.81
CA ILE A 133 10.48 9.12 -1.93
C ILE A 133 11.75 9.84 -2.36
N VAL A 134 11.64 11.15 -2.61
CA VAL A 134 12.74 11.97 -3.10
C VAL A 134 12.95 13.14 -2.17
N ARG A 135 14.18 13.28 -1.68
CA ARG A 135 14.64 14.44 -0.91
C ARG A 135 14.95 15.60 -1.86
N THR A 136 14.37 16.75 -1.63
CA THR A 136 14.78 18.00 -2.28
C THR A 136 15.94 18.63 -1.52
N THR A 137 16.85 19.24 -2.28
CA THR A 137 17.99 20.01 -1.75
C THR A 137 17.54 21.24 -0.99
#